data_AF-A0A4Y1RS32-F1
#
_entry.id   AF-A0A4Y1RS32-F1
#
_cell.length_a   1.000
_cell.length_b   1.000
_cell.length_c   1.000
_cell.angle_alpha   90.00
_cell.angle_beta   90.00
_cell.angle_gamma   90.00
#
_symmetry.space_group_name_H-M   'P 1'
#
loop_
_entity.id
_entity.type
_entity.pdbx_description
1 polymer ?
#
loop_
_entity_poly.entity_id
_entity_poly.type
_entity_poly.pdbx_seq_one_letter_code
_entity_poly.pdbx_strand_id
1 'polypeptide(L)' 'MDFGWGKPTWVTSKGGYKNVIALLDTKFCDGIEAWVTLDEQEMAIFESDEELLAYLVPSTPAQTMFDIKSSINLKSNM' A
#
# COMPACT_ATOMS: atom_id res chain seq x y z
N MET A 1 0.96 16.10 -10.07
CA MET A 1 0.67 17.55 -10.17
C MET A 1 1.97 18.30 -9.92
N ASP A 2 2.37 19.23 -10.79
CA ASP A 2 3.60 20.02 -10.63
C ASP A 2 3.20 21.49 -10.52
N PHE A 3 3.58 22.13 -9.41
CA PHE A 3 3.26 23.52 -9.12
C PHE A 3 4.38 24.49 -9.53
N GLY A 4 5.36 24.02 -10.31
CA GLY A 4 6.51 24.79 -10.79
C GLY A 4 7.84 24.41 -10.12
N TRP A 5 7.83 23.43 -9.21
CA TRP A 5 9.02 22.98 -8.46
C TRP A 5 9.32 21.49 -8.65
N GLY A 6 8.66 20.85 -9.62
CA GLY A 6 8.79 19.42 -9.89
C GLY A 6 7.59 18.61 -9.38
N LYS A 7 7.51 17.37 -9.87
CA LYS A 7 6.48 16.41 -9.46
C LYS A 7 6.75 15.89 -8.03
N PRO A 8 5.69 15.63 -7.24
CA PRO A 8 5.85 15.06 -5.90
C PRO A 8 6.52 13.69 -5.96
N THR A 9 7.47 13.48 -5.05
CA THR A 9 8.19 12.21 -4.94
C THR A 9 7.32 11.08 -4.39
N TRP A 10 6.34 11.42 -3.55
CA TRP A 10 5.40 10.52 -2.87
C TRP A 10 4.04 11.22 -2.68
N VAL A 11 2.97 10.43 -2.59
CA VAL A 11 1.61 10.87 -2.26
C VAL A 11 1.09 10.02 -1.10
N THR A 12 0.19 10.57 -0.29
CA THR A 12 -0.46 9.84 0.80
C THR A 12 -1.91 10.27 0.94
N SER A 13 -2.72 9.42 1.56
CA SER A 13 -4.10 9.70 1.91
C SER A 13 -4.31 9.51 3.41
N LYS A 14 -5.25 10.25 3.97
CA LYS A 14 -5.65 10.06 5.37
C LYS A 14 -6.38 8.72 5.51
N GLY A 15 -5.88 7.85 6.38
CA GLY A 15 -6.50 6.56 6.70
C GLY A 15 -7.73 6.67 7.61
N GLY A 16 -8.36 5.52 7.88
CA GLY A 16 -9.47 5.38 8.85
C GLY A 16 -10.83 5.03 8.24
N TYR A 17 -10.92 4.85 6.92
CA TYR A 17 -12.13 4.37 6.27
C TYR A 17 -12.10 2.84 6.19
N LYS A 18 -13.10 2.18 6.77
CA LYS A 18 -13.25 0.73 6.62
C LYS A 18 -13.75 0.39 5.22
N ASN A 19 -13.25 -0.70 4.66
CA ASN A 19 -13.71 -1.31 3.42
C ASN A 19 -13.59 -0.39 2.21
N VAL A 20 -12.42 0.23 2.06
CA VAL A 20 -12.08 1.11 0.95
C VAL A 20 -10.94 0.51 0.14
N ILE A 21 -11.10 0.53 -1.18
CA ILE A 21 -10.05 0.23 -2.14
C ILE A 21 -9.83 1.49 -2.98
N ALA A 22 -8.61 2.00 -2.96
CA ALA A 22 -8.18 3.08 -3.84
C ALA A 22 -7.17 2.53 -4.85
N LEU A 23 -7.42 2.78 -6.14
CA LEU A 23 -6.50 2.43 -7.21
C LEU A 23 -5.80 3.69 -7.67
N LEU A 24 -4.46 3.68 -7.61
CA LEU A 24 -3.61 4.80 -8.00
C LEU A 24 -2.67 4.35 -9.12
N ASP A 25 -2.37 5.26 -10.04
CA ASP A 25 -1.26 5.04 -10.96
C ASP A 25 0.05 4.94 -10.19
N THR A 26 0.93 4.02 -10.59
CA THR A 26 2.28 3.97 -10.03
C THR A 26 3.04 5.26 -10.35
N LYS A 27 4.06 5.57 -9.55
CA LYS A 27 4.92 6.76 -9.75
C LYS A 27 5.47 6.88 -11.18
N PHE A 28 5.73 5.76 -11.84
CA PHE A 28 6.30 5.70 -13.18
C PHE A 28 5.25 5.39 -14.27
N CYS A 29 3.97 5.35 -13.91
CA CYS A 29 2.84 5.03 -14.80
C CYS A 29 3.02 3.69 -15.55
N ASP A 30 3.76 2.77 -14.95
CA ASP A 30 4.05 1.42 -15.46
C ASP A 30 3.13 0.35 -14.84
N GLY A 31 2.23 0.75 -13.95
CA GLY A 31 1.25 -0.13 -13.31
C GLY A 31 0.26 0.61 -12.43
N ILE A 32 -0.44 -0.16 -11.60
CA ILE A 32 -1.44 0.33 -10.64
C ILE A 32 -1.02 -0.10 -9.23
N GLU A 33 -1.08 0.83 -8.28
CA GLU A 33 -0.95 0.58 -6.85
C GLU A 33 -2.35 0.53 -6.23
N ALA A 34 -2.68 -0.57 -5.54
CA ALA A 34 -3.95 -0.74 -4.87
C ALA A 34 -3.77 -0.54 -3.35
N TRP A 35 -4.42 0.47 -2.79
CA TRP A 35 -4.48 0.67 -1.33
C TRP A 35 -5.80 0.12 -0.82
N VAL A 36 -5.69 -0.94 -0.02
CA VAL A 36 -6.83 -1.70 0.50
C VAL A 36 -6.91 -1.49 2.00
N THR A 37 -8.10 -1.15 2.50
CA THR A 37 -8.41 -1.11 3.93
C THR A 37 -9.61 -2.01 4.18
N LEU A 38 -9.40 -3.07 4.97
CA LEU A 38 -10.41 -4.05 5.35
C LEU A 38 -10.36 -4.25 6.87
N ASP A 39 -11.38 -4.91 7.43
CA ASP A 39 -11.29 -5.40 8.80
C ASP A 39 -10.21 -6.51 8.90
N GLU A 40 -9.59 -6.67 10.07
CA GLU A 40 -8.41 -7.54 10.26
C GLU A 40 -8.63 -8.99 9.78
N GLN A 41 -9.83 -9.53 10.01
CA GLN A 41 -10.19 -10.89 9.59
C GLN A 41 -10.27 -11.03 8.07
N GLU A 42 -10.80 -10.03 7.39
CA GLU A 42 -10.91 -9.99 5.94
C GLU A 42 -9.55 -9.71 5.30
N MET A 43 -8.73 -8.89 5.94
CA MET A 43 -7.35 -8.62 5.53
C MET A 43 -6.49 -9.88 5.57
N ALA A 44 -6.65 -10.72 6.60
CA ALA A 44 -5.93 -11.98 6.71
C ALA A 44 -6.27 -12.95 5.57
N ILE A 45 -7.53 -12.99 5.12
CA ILE A 45 -7.96 -13.79 3.97
C ILE A 45 -7.38 -13.19 2.68
N PHE A 46 -7.46 -11.86 2.54
CA PHE A 46 -6.95 -11.14 1.37
C PHE A 46 -5.44 -11.33 1.19
N GLU A 47 -4.65 -11.32 2.26
CA GLU A 47 -3.19 -11.53 2.22
C GLU A 47 -2.80 -12.97 1.86
N SER A 48 -3.71 -13.93 2.00
CA SER A 48 -3.47 -15.36 1.74
C SER A 48 -4.07 -15.85 0.41
N ASP A 49 -4.64 -14.96 -0.39
CA ASP A 49 -5.21 -15.29 -1.70
C ASP A 49 -4.10 -15.56 -2.74
N GLU A 50 -4.08 -16.76 -3.29
CA GLU A 50 -3.04 -17.21 -4.23
C GLU A 50 -3.07 -16.46 -5.57
N GLU A 51 -4.25 -16.00 -6.03
CA GLU A 51 -4.36 -15.22 -7.26
C GLU A 51 -3.74 -13.84 -7.06
N LEU A 52 -4.00 -13.19 -5.92
CA LEU A 52 -3.38 -11.91 -5.58
C LEU A 52 -1.86 -12.02 -5.42
N LEU A 53 -1.39 -13.05 -4.72
CA LEU A 53 0.04 -13.31 -4.52
C LEU A 53 0.79 -13.49 -5.84
N ALA A 54 0.13 -14.04 -6.87
CA ALA A 54 0.74 -14.22 -8.20
C ALA A 54 1.02 -12.89 -8.94
N TYR A 55 0.30 -11.80 -8.59
CA TYR A 55 0.48 -10.48 -9.19
C TYR A 55 1.32 -9.52 -8.34
N LEU A 56 1.74 -9.93 -7.13
CA LEU A 56 2.63 -9.12 -6.31
C LEU A 56 4.01 -9.04 -6.97
N VAL A 57 4.47 -7.82 -7.22
CA VAL A 57 5.86 -7.58 -7.59
C VAL A 57 6.72 -7.94 -6.37
N PRO A 58 7.79 -8.76 -6.51
CA PRO A 58 8.65 -9.09 -5.38
C PRO A 58 9.14 -7.80 -4.75
N SER A 59 8.73 -7.57 -3.50
CA SER A 59 9.06 -6.34 -2.79
C SER A 59 10.57 -6.19 -2.77
N THR A 60 11.05 -5.08 -3.33
CA THR A 60 12.47 -4.77 -3.22
C THR A 60 12.84 -4.73 -1.74
N PRO A 61 14.07 -5.10 -1.34
CA PRO A 61 14.44 -5.16 0.09
C PRO A 61 14.19 -3.86 0.87
N ALA A 62 14.17 -2.71 0.16
CA ALA A 62 13.83 -1.42 0.72
C ALA A 62 12.33 -1.28 1.06
N GLN A 63 11.43 -1.80 0.22
CA GLN A 63 10.00 -1.81 0.46
C GLN A 63 9.64 -2.77 1.60
N THR A 64 10.23 -3.98 1.61
CA THR A 64 10.05 -4.94 2.70
C THR A 64 10.44 -4.35 4.06
N MET A 65 11.52 -3.57 4.13
CA MET A 65 11.96 -2.90 5.35
C MET A 65 11.00 -1.78 5.78
N PHE A 66 10.37 -1.07 4.83
CA PHE A 66 9.36 -0.06 5.11
C PHE A 66 8.08 -0.69 5.65
N ASP A 67 7.62 -1.78 5.03
CA ASP A 67 6.42 -2.51 5.43
C ASP A 67 6.59 -3.11 6.84
N ILE A 68 7.75 -3.72 7.14
CA ILE A 68 8.08 -4.22 8.48
C ILE A 68 8.04 -3.09 9.52
N LYS A 69 8.66 -1.93 9.22
CA LYS A 69 8.67 -0.79 10.14
C LYS A 69 7.27 -0.22 10.38
N SER A 70 6.44 -0.15 9.33
CA SER A 70 5.05 0.33 9.41
C SER A 70 4.19 -0.64 10.23
N SER A 71 4.31 -1.95 9.98
CA SER A 71 3.58 -2.99 10.70
C SER A 71 3.97 -3.06 12.18
N ILE A 72 5.26 -2.87 12.52
CA ILE A 72 5.72 -2.75 13.92
C ILE A 72 5.13 -1.50 14.58
N ASN A 73 5.12 -0.34 13.91
CA ASN A 73 4.60 0.90 14.48
C ASN A 73 3.08 0.84 14.71
N LEU A 74 2.35 0.16 13.82
CA LEU A 74 0.92 -0.11 13.99
C LEU A 74 0.64 -1.00 15.21
N LYS A 75 1.41 -2.08 15.40
CA LYS A 75 1.26 -3.00 16.55
C LYS A 75 1.71 -2.40 17.88
N SER A 76 2.52 -1.34 17.85
CA SER A 76 2.99 -0.63 19.05
C SER A 76 1.97 0.37 19.61
N ASN A 77 0.94 0.71 18.84
CA ASN A 77 -0.09 1.70 19.19
C ASN A 77 -1.47 1.08 19.49
N MET A 78 -1.52 -0.23 19.75
CA MET A 78 -2.71 -0.94 20.25
C MET A 78 -2.49 -1.48 21.66
#